data_AF-A0AAP0RU75-F1
#
_entry.id   AF-A0AAP0RU75-F1
#
_cell.length_a   1.000
_cell.length_b   1.000
_cell.length_c   1.000
_cell.angle_alpha   90.00
_cell.angle_beta   90.00
_cell.angle_gamma   90.00
#
_symmetry.space_group_name_H-M   'P 1'
#
loop_
_entity.id
_entity.type
_entity.pdbx_description
1 polymer ?
#
loop_
_entity_poly.entity_id
_entity_poly.type
_entity_poly.pdbx_seq_one_letter_code
_entity_poly.pdbx_strand_id
1 'polypeptide(L)'
;MVPVITMSGSVQFVAKEEVFIPNDLQLKKSFTEATGEPLFVWFPQNGLASLSTTKLHEIYKSLGVRKISEFVQLSYDLSDCKLEKMDLKNDLIGKALIKILLGFLAFMPVEERHKTAKFLLEPSVLGTEKPIAVSYGLQLPSRKKRLNVEIIRMVLWEKNSQRLLVHKRSWKDGQKNMEFVANFSRAISEAILPNNSDLVDNLCKIIQMGFALGLKNMQWTTCW
;
A
#
# COMPACT_ATOMS: atom_id res chain seq x y z
N MET A 1 12.15 23.85 -4.52
CA MET A 1 13.08 22.76 -4.13
C MET A 1 12.70 22.28 -2.74
N VAL A 2 13.03 21.04 -2.38
CA VAL A 2 12.71 20.44 -1.07
C VAL A 2 13.92 19.67 -0.52
N PRO A 3 14.05 19.50 0.81
CA PRO A 3 15.20 18.82 1.40
C PRO A 3 15.14 17.30 1.21
N VAL A 4 16.30 16.72 0.90
CA VAL A 4 16.56 15.29 0.87
C VAL A 4 17.86 14.99 1.63
N ILE A 5 18.01 13.75 2.10
CA ILE A 5 19.24 13.29 2.75
C ILE A 5 20.05 12.44 1.78
N THR A 6 21.32 12.78 1.59
CA THR A 6 22.25 12.00 0.78
C THR A 6 22.72 10.75 1.52
N MET A 7 23.40 9.84 0.83
CA MET A 7 24.02 8.67 1.48
C MET A 7 25.10 9.05 2.50
N SER A 8 25.72 10.22 2.38
CA SER A 8 26.69 10.74 3.36
C SER A 8 26.03 11.42 4.57
N GLY A 9 24.70 11.45 4.63
CA GLY A 9 23.95 12.08 5.72
C GLY A 9 23.83 13.60 5.59
N SER A 10 24.34 14.21 4.51
CA SER A 10 24.16 15.64 4.24
C SER A 10 22.76 15.95 3.72
N VAL A 11 22.22 17.11 4.12
CA VAL A 11 20.95 17.61 3.59
C VAL A 11 21.23 18.47 2.37
N GLN A 12 20.55 18.16 1.26
CA GLN A 12 20.60 18.95 0.04
C GLN A 12 19.18 19.28 -0.45
N PHE A 13 19.06 20.33 -1.26
CA PHE A 13 17.79 20.73 -1.86
C PHE A 13 17.71 20.23 -3.30
N VAL A 14 16.62 19.53 -3.61
CA VAL A 14 16.37 18.97 -4.95
C VAL A 14 15.05 19.53 -5.50
N ALA A 15 14.91 19.58 -6.82
CA ALA A 15 13.64 19.91 -7.47
C ALA A 15 12.53 18.98 -6.96
N LYS A 16 11.34 19.53 -6.70
CA LYS A 16 10.23 18.77 -6.09
C LYS A 16 9.69 17.68 -7.04
N GLU A 17 9.94 17.85 -8.34
CA GLU A 17 9.55 16.94 -9.40
C GLU A 17 10.42 15.68 -9.47
N GLU A 18 11.60 15.72 -8.84
CA GLU A 18 12.62 14.65 -8.84
C GLU A 18 12.61 13.81 -7.56
N VAL A 19 11.72 14.11 -6.62
CA VAL A 19 11.68 13.51 -5.28
C VAL A 19 10.26 13.13 -4.89
N PHE A 20 10.15 12.16 -3.99
CA PHE A 20 8.87 11.56 -3.62
C PHE A 20 8.66 11.49 -2.12
N ILE A 21 7.38 11.51 -1.73
CA ILE A 21 6.94 11.09 -0.40
C ILE A 21 6.98 9.55 -0.35
N PRO A 22 7.74 8.94 0.58
CA PRO A 22 7.91 7.49 0.67
C PRO A 22 6.73 6.84 1.39
N ASN A 23 5.56 6.79 0.76
CA ASN A 23 4.36 6.21 1.34
C ASN A 23 4.27 4.68 1.22
N ASP A 24 5.18 4.04 0.48
CA ASP A 24 5.39 2.59 0.46
C ASP A 24 6.85 2.29 0.84
N LEU A 25 7.04 1.54 1.93
CA LEU A 25 8.35 1.22 2.47
C LEU A 25 9.14 0.25 1.58
N GLN A 26 8.47 -0.69 0.90
CA GLN A 26 9.15 -1.61 -0.02
C GLN A 26 9.63 -0.84 -1.26
N LEU A 27 8.79 0.02 -1.84
CA LEU A 27 9.23 0.89 -2.94
C LEU A 27 10.36 1.81 -2.52
N LYS A 28 10.26 2.42 -1.33
CA LYS A 28 11.33 3.26 -0.79
C LYS A 28 12.66 2.50 -0.74
N LYS A 29 12.66 1.32 -0.14
CA LYS A 29 13.84 0.48 0.03
C LYS A 29 14.44 0.11 -1.34
N SER A 30 13.65 -0.50 -2.22
CA SER A 30 14.12 -1.00 -3.51
C SER A 30 14.67 0.10 -4.42
N PHE A 31 14.02 1.27 -4.52
CA PHE A 31 14.54 2.37 -5.34
C PHE A 31 15.77 3.05 -4.73
N THR A 32 15.87 3.11 -3.41
CA THR A 32 17.08 3.61 -2.73
C THR A 32 18.27 2.70 -3.02
N GLU A 33 18.08 1.38 -2.89
CA GLU A 33 19.11 0.37 -3.17
C GLU A 33 19.53 0.35 -4.65
N ALA A 34 18.59 0.52 -5.58
CA ALA A 34 18.87 0.46 -7.02
C ALA A 34 19.61 1.69 -7.57
N THR A 35 19.49 2.86 -6.93
CA THR A 35 20.06 4.11 -7.47
C THR A 35 21.23 4.66 -6.67
N GLY A 36 21.27 4.42 -5.35
CA GLY A 36 22.21 5.12 -4.45
C GLY A 36 21.99 6.63 -4.38
N GLU A 37 20.93 7.16 -5.02
CA GLU A 37 20.64 8.58 -5.11
C GLU A 37 19.43 8.96 -4.25
N PRO A 38 19.36 10.21 -3.74
CA PRO A 38 18.30 10.62 -2.84
C PRO A 38 17.01 10.93 -3.60
N LEU A 39 16.12 9.94 -3.68
CA LEU A 39 14.81 10.01 -4.34
C LEU A 39 13.66 10.41 -3.41
N PHE A 40 13.91 10.51 -2.10
CA PHE A 40 12.85 10.68 -1.11
C PHE A 40 13.10 11.91 -0.24
N VAL A 41 12.01 12.61 0.08
CA VAL A 41 12.06 13.76 0.98
C VAL A 41 12.59 13.35 2.36
N TRP A 42 13.35 14.26 2.97
CA TRP A 42 13.93 14.04 4.28
C TRP A 42 12.88 14.23 5.40
N PHE A 43 12.91 13.34 6.39
CA PHE A 43 12.16 13.48 7.63
C PHE A 43 13.16 13.58 8.80
N PRO A 44 13.08 14.61 9.65
CA PRO A 44 13.93 14.74 10.83
C PRO A 44 13.71 13.56 11.79
N GLN A 45 14.78 12.87 12.19
CA GLN A 45 14.72 11.68 13.05
C GLN A 45 14.87 11.96 14.55
N ASN A 46 15.31 13.16 14.94
CA ASN A 46 15.61 13.49 16.35
C ASN A 46 14.57 14.44 16.95
N GLY A 47 14.17 14.16 18.19
CA GLY A 47 13.01 14.66 18.97
C GLY A 47 12.80 16.17 19.17
N LEU A 48 13.30 17.04 18.30
CA LEU A 48 13.04 18.48 18.29
C LEU A 48 11.88 18.88 17.35
N ALA A 49 11.37 17.96 16.53
CA ALA A 49 10.25 18.25 15.65
C ALA A 49 8.92 18.14 16.43
N SER A 50 8.27 19.27 16.72
CA SER A 50 6.86 19.34 17.16
C SER A 50 5.87 18.83 16.11
N LEU A 51 6.38 18.44 14.94
CA LEU A 51 5.63 18.04 13.75
C LEU A 51 5.63 16.52 13.63
N SER A 52 4.43 15.93 13.68
CA SER A 52 4.26 14.52 13.37
C SER A 52 4.61 14.21 11.91
N THR A 53 4.98 12.96 11.61
CA THR A 53 5.21 12.48 10.24
C THR A 53 4.03 12.81 9.32
N THR A 54 2.80 12.74 9.83
CA THR A 54 1.59 13.13 9.09
C THR A 54 1.60 14.60 8.67
N LYS A 55 1.95 15.52 9.59
CA LYS A 55 2.06 16.95 9.26
C LYS A 55 3.18 17.22 8.25
N LEU A 56 4.29 16.50 8.34
CA LEU A 56 5.38 16.62 7.36
C LEU A 56 4.96 16.10 5.98
N HIS A 57 4.20 15.01 5.91
CA HIS A 57 3.59 14.55 4.66
C HIS A 57 2.67 15.62 4.05
N GLU A 58 1.83 16.25 4.86
CA GLU A 58 0.93 17.33 4.42
C GLU A 58 1.71 18.54 3.88
N ILE A 59 2.80 18.95 4.54
CA ILE A 59 3.67 20.03 4.08
C ILE A 59 4.31 19.69 2.74
N TYR A 60 4.90 18.50 2.58
CA TYR A 60 5.50 18.12 1.30
C TYR A 60 4.47 18.03 0.19
N LYS A 61 3.27 17.53 0.51
CA LYS A 61 2.16 17.50 -0.43
C LYS A 61 1.73 18.90 -0.84
N SER A 62 1.62 19.86 0.09
CA SER A 62 1.28 21.26 -0.24
C SER A 62 2.35 21.96 -1.07
N LEU A 63 3.61 21.52 -0.96
CA LEU A 63 4.70 21.97 -1.83
C LEU A 63 4.66 21.36 -3.24
N GLY A 64 3.78 20.38 -3.47
CA GLY A 64 3.60 19.68 -4.76
C GLY A 64 4.48 18.45 -4.93
N VAL A 65 5.07 17.92 -3.85
CA VAL A 65 5.79 16.65 -3.88
C VAL A 65 4.78 15.51 -3.97
N ARG A 66 5.00 14.57 -4.90
CA ARG A 66 4.10 13.45 -5.15
C ARG A 66 4.46 12.23 -4.30
N LYS A 67 3.49 11.34 -4.05
CA LYS A 67 3.75 10.03 -3.44
C LYS A 67 4.40 9.10 -4.46
N ILE A 68 5.30 8.23 -3.99
CA ILE A 68 5.94 7.25 -4.88
C ILE A 68 4.93 6.28 -5.48
N SER A 69 3.96 5.81 -4.69
CA SER A 69 2.96 4.84 -5.16
C SER A 69 2.06 5.36 -6.29
N GLU A 70 1.90 6.68 -6.41
CA GLU A 70 1.07 7.32 -7.43
C GLU A 70 1.82 7.53 -8.74
N PHE A 71 3.15 7.44 -8.73
CA PHE A 71 3.99 7.83 -9.85
C PHE A 71 4.75 6.66 -10.48
N VAL A 72 4.79 5.51 -9.80
CA VAL A 72 5.33 4.27 -10.35
C VAL A 72 4.34 3.62 -11.32
N GLN A 73 4.87 3.08 -12.41
CA GLN A 73 4.13 2.20 -13.31
C GLN A 73 4.40 0.76 -12.95
N LEU A 74 3.33 -0.02 -12.83
CA LEU A 74 3.39 -1.40 -12.39
C LEU A 74 3.15 -2.34 -13.58
N SER A 75 3.98 -3.38 -13.70
CA SER A 75 3.78 -4.52 -14.60
C SER A 75 4.13 -5.83 -13.91
N TYR A 76 3.49 -6.91 -14.33
CA TYR A 76 3.73 -8.27 -13.83
C TYR A 76 3.31 -9.26 -14.91
N ASP A 77 3.85 -10.48 -14.81
CA ASP A 77 3.50 -11.59 -15.69
C ASP A 77 2.97 -12.76 -14.87
N LEU A 78 1.81 -13.26 -15.28
CA LEU A 78 1.13 -14.42 -14.69
C LEU A 78 0.90 -15.53 -15.71
N SER A 79 1.49 -15.45 -16.90
CA SER A 79 1.29 -16.40 -18.00
C SER A 79 1.61 -17.83 -17.57
N ASP A 80 2.64 -18.01 -16.74
CA ASP A 80 3.08 -19.31 -16.20
C ASP A 80 2.46 -19.65 -14.82
N CYS A 81 1.50 -18.86 -14.34
CA CYS A 81 0.89 -19.05 -13.03
C CYS A 81 -0.50 -19.70 -13.14
N LYS A 82 -0.66 -20.87 -12.51
CA LYS A 82 -1.98 -21.47 -12.31
C LYS A 82 -2.78 -20.63 -11.31
N LEU A 83 -3.90 -20.08 -11.77
CA LEU A 83 -4.84 -19.30 -10.96
C LEU A 83 -6.02 -20.18 -10.55
N GLU A 84 -6.35 -20.19 -9.26
CA GLU A 84 -7.53 -20.90 -8.75
C GLU A 84 -8.40 -19.97 -7.93
N LYS A 85 -9.72 -20.09 -8.03
CA LYS A 85 -10.65 -19.29 -7.22
C LYS A 85 -10.48 -19.65 -5.74
N MET A 86 -10.43 -18.63 -4.89
CA MET A 86 -10.44 -18.78 -3.43
C MET A 86 -11.76 -18.26 -2.85
N ASP A 87 -12.29 -18.92 -1.82
CA ASP A 87 -13.44 -18.41 -1.06
C ASP A 87 -12.95 -17.50 0.08
N LEU A 88 -13.34 -16.22 0.05
CA LEU A 88 -12.90 -15.23 1.04
C LEU A 88 -13.85 -15.08 2.21
N LYS A 89 -15.12 -15.43 2.03
CA LYS A 89 -16.16 -15.14 3.03
C LYS A 89 -15.89 -15.87 4.34
N ASN A 90 -15.24 -17.03 4.26
CA ASN A 90 -14.96 -17.88 5.41
C ASN A 90 -13.51 -17.74 5.92
N ASP A 91 -12.56 -17.44 5.03
CA ASP A 91 -11.14 -17.42 5.41
C ASP A 91 -10.56 -16.00 5.48
N LEU A 92 -10.75 -15.18 4.45
CA LEU A 92 -9.87 -14.04 4.13
C LEU A 92 -10.40 -12.66 4.58
N ILE A 93 -11.70 -12.43 4.45
CA ILE A 93 -12.37 -11.20 4.88
C ILE A 93 -13.29 -11.55 6.05
N GLY A 94 -12.71 -11.62 7.24
CA GLY A 94 -13.46 -11.87 8.47
C GLY A 94 -14.34 -10.70 8.89
N LYS A 95 -15.31 -10.98 9.78
CA LYS A 95 -16.24 -9.97 10.35
C LYS A 95 -15.52 -8.73 10.91
N ALA A 96 -14.34 -8.91 11.50
CA ALA A 96 -13.55 -7.82 12.07
C ALA A 96 -13.05 -6.85 10.99
N LEU A 97 -12.53 -7.38 9.87
CA LEU A 97 -12.09 -6.56 8.75
C LEU A 97 -13.28 -5.81 8.14
N ILE A 98 -14.42 -6.48 7.95
CA ILE A 98 -15.65 -5.83 7.47
C ILE A 98 -16.02 -4.64 8.36
N LYS A 99 -15.99 -4.80 9.69
CA LYS A 99 -16.28 -3.71 10.64
C LYS A 99 -15.29 -2.55 10.50
N ILE A 100 -14.00 -2.83 10.37
CA ILE A 100 -12.96 -1.80 10.12
C ILE A 100 -13.28 -1.04 8.84
N LEU A 101 -13.56 -1.74 7.75
CA LEU A 101 -13.84 -1.14 6.46
C LEU A 101 -15.11 -0.28 6.49
N LEU A 102 -16.19 -0.79 7.07
CA LEU A 102 -17.44 -0.03 7.21
C LEU A 102 -17.27 1.19 8.12
N GLY A 103 -16.55 1.06 9.23
CA GLY A 103 -16.24 2.17 10.13
C GLY A 103 -15.38 3.24 9.45
N PHE A 104 -14.36 2.83 8.69
CA PHE A 104 -13.56 3.76 7.90
C PHE A 104 -14.39 4.49 6.85
N LEU A 105 -15.36 3.82 6.22
CA LEU A 105 -16.17 4.42 5.17
C LEU A 105 -17.38 5.19 5.69
N ALA A 106 -17.62 5.23 7.00
CA ALA A 106 -18.80 5.87 7.58
C ALA A 106 -18.92 7.36 7.21
N PHE A 107 -17.78 8.02 6.95
CA PHE A 107 -17.73 9.42 6.51
C PHE A 107 -17.82 9.62 4.99
N MET A 108 -17.91 8.54 4.20
CA MET A 108 -17.94 8.60 2.74
C MET A 108 -19.37 8.67 2.16
N PRO A 109 -19.52 9.20 0.93
CA PRO A 109 -20.80 9.19 0.21
C PRO A 109 -21.44 7.79 0.11
N VAL A 110 -22.76 7.74 -0.04
CA VAL A 110 -23.53 6.49 -0.08
C VAL A 110 -23.04 5.57 -1.22
N GLU A 111 -22.68 6.15 -2.35
CA GLU A 111 -22.23 5.46 -3.55
C GLU A 111 -20.91 4.72 -3.30
N GLU A 112 -19.95 5.37 -2.64
CA GLU A 112 -18.65 4.77 -2.28
C GLU A 112 -18.82 3.66 -1.23
N ARG A 113 -19.70 3.88 -0.25
CA ARG A 113 -20.09 2.86 0.73
C ARG A 113 -20.73 1.65 0.06
N HIS A 114 -21.64 1.87 -0.89
CA HIS A 114 -22.32 0.79 -1.61
C HIS A 114 -21.35 0.00 -2.50
N LYS A 115 -20.46 0.69 -3.22
CA LYS A 115 -19.41 0.04 -4.02
C LYS A 115 -18.52 -0.86 -3.17
N THR A 116 -18.14 -0.39 -1.97
CA THR A 116 -17.38 -1.21 -1.03
C THR A 116 -18.18 -2.41 -0.53
N ALA A 117 -19.44 -2.20 -0.11
CA ALA A 117 -20.29 -3.30 0.33
C ALA A 117 -20.40 -4.38 -0.74
N LYS A 118 -20.53 -4.00 -2.01
CA LYS A 118 -20.51 -4.94 -3.15
C LYS A 118 -19.20 -5.70 -3.26
N PHE A 119 -18.05 -5.02 -3.18
CA PHE A 119 -16.74 -5.67 -3.16
C PHE A 119 -16.60 -6.69 -2.01
N LEU A 120 -17.13 -6.38 -0.83
CA LEU A 120 -17.08 -7.28 0.34
C LEU A 120 -18.02 -8.49 0.21
N LEU A 121 -19.12 -8.35 -0.52
CA LEU A 121 -20.09 -9.42 -0.72
C LEU A 121 -19.65 -10.43 -1.78
N GLU A 122 -18.91 -9.97 -2.79
CA GLU A 122 -18.50 -10.77 -3.96
C GLU A 122 -17.05 -10.48 -4.36
N PRO A 123 -16.06 -10.68 -3.46
CA PRO A 123 -14.67 -10.41 -3.79
C PRO A 123 -14.19 -11.44 -4.83
N SER A 124 -13.78 -10.96 -6.01
CA SER A 124 -13.18 -11.82 -7.02
C SER A 124 -11.71 -12.05 -6.69
N VAL A 125 -11.37 -13.25 -6.22
CA VAL A 125 -10.01 -13.52 -5.74
C VAL A 125 -9.47 -14.82 -6.27
N LEU A 126 -8.23 -14.71 -6.73
CA LEU A 126 -7.50 -15.77 -7.37
C LEU A 126 -6.24 -16.07 -6.54
N GLY A 127 -6.15 -17.32 -6.13
CA GLY A 127 -4.97 -17.87 -5.49
C GLY A 127 -3.90 -18.18 -6.52
N THR A 128 -2.68 -17.71 -6.26
CA THR A 128 -1.47 -18.05 -7.02
C THR A 128 -0.65 -19.10 -6.25
N GLU A 129 0.02 -19.99 -6.99
CA GLU A 129 0.93 -21.00 -6.41
C GLU A 129 2.31 -20.44 -6.05
N LYS A 130 2.71 -19.34 -6.70
CA LYS A 130 3.97 -18.63 -6.45
C LYS A 130 3.69 -17.18 -6.04
N PRO A 131 4.60 -16.54 -5.28
CA PRO A 131 4.58 -15.09 -5.09
C PRO A 131 4.62 -14.36 -6.43
N ILE A 132 4.05 -13.15 -6.46
CA ILE A 132 3.89 -12.38 -7.70
C ILE A 132 5.12 -11.47 -7.84
N ALA A 133 5.93 -11.71 -8.87
CA ALA A 133 7.01 -10.80 -9.22
C ALA A 133 6.42 -9.57 -9.93
N VAL A 134 6.62 -8.39 -9.35
CA VAL A 134 6.06 -7.14 -9.86
C VAL A 134 7.19 -6.18 -10.19
N SER A 135 7.25 -5.75 -11.45
CA SER A 135 8.17 -4.71 -11.90
C SER A 135 7.56 -3.33 -11.71
N TYR A 136 8.29 -2.45 -11.03
CA TYR A 136 7.93 -1.06 -10.83
C TYR A 136 8.88 -0.17 -11.63
N GLY A 137 8.32 0.55 -12.58
CA GLY A 137 9.01 1.54 -13.40
C GLY A 137 8.79 2.95 -12.87
N LEU A 138 9.88 3.71 -12.69
CA LEU A 138 9.88 5.11 -12.26
C LEU A 138 10.58 5.97 -13.31
N GLN A 139 9.85 6.93 -13.90
CA GLN A 139 10.37 7.85 -14.90
C GLN A 139 10.54 9.25 -14.31
N LEU A 140 11.79 9.68 -14.11
CA LEU A 140 12.07 11.01 -13.59
C LEU A 140 12.12 12.04 -14.73
N PRO A 141 11.61 13.26 -14.54
CA PRO A 141 11.63 14.30 -15.57
C PRO A 141 13.03 14.64 -16.08
N SER A 142 14.01 14.76 -15.17
CA SER A 142 15.39 15.09 -15.52
C SER A 142 16.17 13.92 -16.13
N ARG A 143 15.67 12.68 -16.04
CA ARG A 143 16.40 11.48 -16.48
C ARG A 143 15.89 10.94 -17.80
N LYS A 144 16.82 10.64 -18.69
CA LYS A 144 16.52 9.93 -19.95
C LYS A 144 16.14 8.46 -19.73
N LYS A 145 16.71 7.81 -18.70
CA LYS A 145 16.50 6.37 -18.44
C LYS A 145 15.48 6.17 -17.31
N ARG A 146 14.50 5.29 -17.56
CA ARG A 146 13.59 4.76 -16.54
C ARG A 146 14.34 3.90 -15.53
N LEU A 147 14.03 4.09 -14.25
CA LEU A 147 14.46 3.20 -13.17
C LEU A 147 13.46 2.05 -13.06
N ASN A 148 13.94 0.82 -13.02
CA ASN A 148 13.07 -0.35 -12.82
C ASN A 148 13.56 -1.13 -11.61
N VAL A 149 12.64 -1.51 -10.73
CA VAL A 149 12.91 -2.41 -9.60
C VAL A 149 11.88 -3.52 -9.61
N GLU A 150 12.31 -4.73 -9.28
CA GLU A 150 11.41 -5.87 -9.10
C GLU A 150 11.14 -6.08 -7.62
N ILE A 151 9.87 -6.25 -7.26
CA ILE A 151 9.42 -6.49 -5.88
C ILE A 151 8.48 -7.69 -5.89
N ILE A 152 8.73 -8.62 -4.98
CA ILE A 152 7.86 -9.77 -4.77
C ILE A 152 6.66 -9.35 -3.92
N ARG A 153 5.45 -9.55 -4.43
CA ARG A 153 4.19 -9.28 -3.73
C ARG A 153 3.49 -10.60 -3.41
N MET A 154 3.02 -10.71 -2.17
CA MET A 154 2.21 -11.85 -1.72
C MET A 154 0.71 -11.63 -1.98
N VAL A 155 0.30 -10.36 -2.05
CA VAL A 155 -1.06 -9.95 -2.38
C VAL A 155 -0.96 -8.76 -3.32
N LEU A 156 -1.76 -8.77 -4.39
CA LEU A 156 -1.82 -7.69 -5.37
C LEU A 156 -3.27 -7.40 -5.73
N TRP A 157 -3.63 -6.13 -5.82
CA TRP A 157 -4.90 -5.70 -6.38
C TRP A 157 -4.74 -5.41 -7.87
N GLU A 158 -5.38 -6.22 -8.71
CA GLU A 158 -5.43 -6.02 -10.16
C GLU A 158 -6.58 -5.07 -10.52
N LYS A 159 -6.26 -3.79 -10.66
CA LYS A 159 -7.25 -2.73 -10.93
C LYS A 159 -8.07 -2.98 -12.21
N ASN A 160 -7.48 -3.54 -13.26
CA ASN A 160 -8.16 -3.69 -14.55
C ASN A 160 -9.26 -4.77 -14.52
N SER A 161 -8.99 -5.91 -13.89
CA SER A 161 -9.96 -7.00 -13.78
C SER A 161 -10.81 -6.92 -12.50
N GLN A 162 -10.47 -6.00 -11.58
CA GLN A 162 -11.06 -5.86 -10.26
C GLN A 162 -10.93 -7.15 -9.43
N ARG A 163 -9.72 -7.74 -9.42
CA ARG A 163 -9.43 -9.00 -8.74
C ARG A 163 -8.30 -8.87 -7.73
N LEU A 164 -8.44 -9.58 -6.62
CA LEU A 164 -7.33 -9.77 -5.67
C LEU A 164 -6.56 -11.02 -6.07
N LEU A 165 -5.24 -10.89 -6.19
CA LEU A 165 -4.34 -12.00 -6.38
C LEU A 165 -3.65 -12.30 -5.06
N VAL A 166 -3.67 -13.56 -4.63
CA VAL A 166 -3.17 -13.96 -3.30
C VAL A 166 -2.29 -15.18 -3.43
N HIS A 167 -1.05 -15.10 -2.94
CA HIS A 167 -0.20 -16.28 -2.83
C HIS A 167 -0.74 -17.22 -1.73
N LYS A 168 -1.23 -18.39 -2.14
CA LYS A 168 -2.01 -19.30 -1.28
C LYS A 168 -1.27 -19.74 -0.02
N ARG A 169 0.02 -20.04 -0.14
CA ARG A 169 0.82 -20.50 1.01
C ARG A 169 0.99 -19.39 2.03
N SER A 170 1.33 -18.18 1.58
CA SER A 170 1.45 -17.02 2.47
C SER A 170 0.15 -16.66 3.15
N TRP A 171 -1.00 -16.95 2.54
CA TRP A 171 -2.30 -16.76 3.19
C TRP A 171 -2.49 -17.68 4.41
N LYS A 172 -2.18 -18.98 4.27
CA LYS A 172 -2.30 -19.97 5.37
C LYS A 172 -1.47 -19.57 6.59
N ASP A 173 -0.31 -18.94 6.36
CA ASP A 173 0.62 -18.50 7.40
C ASP A 173 0.44 -17.02 7.80
N GLY A 174 -0.50 -16.32 7.15
CA GLY A 174 -0.37 -14.89 6.81
C GLY A 174 -0.40 -13.90 7.97
N GLN A 175 -0.91 -14.28 9.14
CA GLN A 175 -1.04 -13.34 10.26
C GLN A 175 0.24 -13.12 11.07
N LYS A 176 1.20 -14.04 10.97
CA LYS A 176 2.52 -13.86 11.59
C LYS A 176 3.51 -13.20 10.62
N ASN A 177 3.16 -13.16 9.33
CA ASN A 177 4.02 -12.62 8.30
C ASN A 177 3.68 -11.14 8.05
N MET A 178 4.52 -10.24 8.58
CA MET A 178 4.33 -8.79 8.42
C MET A 178 4.36 -8.34 6.96
N GLU A 179 5.13 -8.99 6.09
CA GLU A 179 5.15 -8.69 4.66
C GLU A 179 3.83 -9.07 3.98
N PHE A 180 3.26 -10.21 4.36
CA PHE A 180 1.92 -10.58 3.91
C PHE A 180 0.88 -9.54 4.35
N VAL A 181 0.87 -9.18 5.63
CA VAL A 181 -0.06 -8.19 6.18
C VAL A 181 0.09 -6.83 5.50
N ALA A 182 1.32 -6.38 5.23
CA ALA A 182 1.57 -5.13 4.52
C ALA A 182 1.01 -5.16 3.08
N ASN A 183 1.29 -6.22 2.33
CA ASN A 183 0.77 -6.40 0.96
C ASN A 183 -0.76 -6.52 0.94
N PHE A 184 -1.33 -7.30 1.86
CA PHE A 184 -2.77 -7.48 2.00
C PHE A 184 -3.48 -6.16 2.32
N SER A 185 -2.98 -5.44 3.32
CA SER A 185 -3.57 -4.16 3.75
C SER A 185 -3.53 -3.12 2.63
N ARG A 186 -2.43 -3.07 1.86
CA ARG A 186 -2.31 -2.20 0.68
C ARG A 186 -3.35 -2.57 -0.38
N ALA A 187 -3.37 -3.84 -0.79
CA ALA A 187 -4.25 -4.30 -1.87
C ALA A 187 -5.74 -4.11 -1.54
N ILE A 188 -6.15 -4.41 -0.30
CA ILE A 188 -7.52 -4.13 0.16
C ILE A 188 -7.80 -2.63 0.16
N SER A 189 -6.88 -1.80 0.64
CA SER A 189 -7.08 -0.35 0.67
C SER A 189 -7.24 0.24 -0.74
N GLU A 190 -6.45 -0.22 -1.71
CA GLU A 190 -6.55 0.17 -3.11
C GLU A 190 -7.85 -0.31 -3.78
N ALA A 191 -8.32 -1.51 -3.41
CA ALA A 191 -9.60 -2.04 -3.88
C ALA A 191 -10.79 -1.22 -3.37
N ILE A 192 -10.75 -0.82 -2.10
CA ILE A 192 -11.81 -0.04 -1.44
C ILE A 192 -11.78 1.43 -1.86
N LEU A 193 -10.61 2.01 -2.09
CA LEU A 193 -10.41 3.44 -2.32
C LEU A 193 -9.81 3.76 -3.71
N PRO A 194 -10.39 3.27 -4.82
CA PRO A 194 -9.79 3.38 -6.15
C PRO A 194 -9.64 4.84 -6.65
N ASN A 195 -10.41 5.77 -6.08
CA ASN A 195 -10.42 7.19 -6.42
C ASN A 195 -9.88 8.08 -5.29
N ASN A 196 -9.52 7.50 -4.14
CA ASN A 196 -9.15 8.23 -2.92
C ASN A 196 -7.74 7.82 -2.47
N SER A 197 -6.74 8.01 -3.34
CA SER A 197 -5.32 7.64 -3.07
C SER A 197 -4.76 8.29 -1.80
N ASP A 198 -5.34 9.40 -1.39
CA ASP A 198 -5.03 10.08 -0.14
C ASP A 198 -5.38 9.29 1.12
N LEU A 199 -6.43 8.48 1.04
CA LEU A 199 -6.95 7.72 2.16
C LEU A 199 -6.43 6.28 2.20
N VAL A 200 -5.85 5.79 1.09
CA VAL A 200 -5.26 4.45 0.98
C VAL A 200 -4.23 4.19 2.08
N ASP A 201 -3.31 5.13 2.31
CA ASP A 201 -2.26 4.93 3.32
C ASP A 201 -2.83 4.90 4.75
N ASN A 202 -3.91 5.65 5.01
CA ASN A 202 -4.58 5.66 6.32
C ASN A 202 -5.30 4.34 6.57
N LEU A 203 -6.09 3.87 5.59
CA LEU A 203 -6.78 2.60 5.70
C LEU A 203 -5.79 1.43 5.81
N CYS A 204 -4.70 1.48 5.04
CA CYS A 204 -3.65 0.47 5.09
C CYS A 204 -3.06 0.35 6.50
N LYS A 205 -2.74 1.47 7.16
CA LYS A 205 -2.26 1.47 8.56
C LYS A 205 -3.29 0.91 9.53
N ILE A 206 -4.56 1.28 9.39
CA ILE A 206 -5.64 0.78 10.27
C ILE A 206 -5.79 -0.73 10.14
N ILE A 207 -5.76 -1.27 8.91
CA ILE A 207 -5.82 -2.72 8.68
C ILE A 207 -4.59 -3.41 9.30
N GLN A 208 -3.38 -2.89 9.07
CA GLN A 208 -2.15 -3.43 9.66
C GLN A 208 -2.20 -3.45 11.20
N MET A 209 -2.67 -2.37 11.82
CA MET A 209 -2.88 -2.29 13.27
C MET A 209 -3.91 -3.33 13.73
N GLY A 210 -4.99 -3.52 12.98
CA GLY A 210 -5.98 -4.55 13.26
C GLY A 210 -5.38 -5.97 13.30
N PHE A 211 -4.49 -6.29 12.35
CA PHE A 211 -3.76 -7.57 12.37
C PHE A 211 -2.79 -7.65 13.56
N ALA A 212 -2.05 -6.58 13.86
CA ALA A 212 -1.12 -6.53 15.00
C ALA A 212 -1.84 -6.71 16.35
N LEU A 213 -3.07 -6.21 16.47
CA LEU A 213 -3.93 -6.38 17.64
C LEU A 213 -4.66 -7.73 17.71
N GLY A 214 -4.38 -8.63 16.76
CA GLY A 214 -4.95 -9.98 16.77
C GLY A 214 -6.46 -10.01 16.52
N LEU A 215 -6.99 -9.11 15.69
CA LEU A 215 -8.40 -9.07 15.27
C LEU A 215 -8.76 -10.27 14.36
N LYS A 216 -8.69 -11.48 14.92
CA LYS A 216 -9.07 -12.74 14.26
C LYS A 216 -10.56 -13.01 14.39
N ASN A 217 -11.17 -12.68 15.53
CA ASN A 217 -12.55 -13.03 15.87
C ASN A 217 -13.12 -12.06 16.91
N MET A 218 -13.38 -10.81 16.54
CA MET A 218 -14.13 -9.89 17.40
C MET A 218 -15.61 -10.36 17.46
N GLN A 219 -15.89 -11.36 18.30
CA GLN A 219 -17.16 -11.42 19.02
C GLN A 219 -17.17 -10.19 19.92
N TRP A 220 -17.72 -9.09 19.43
CA TRP A 220 -18.20 -8.07 20.36
C TRP A 220 -19.36 -8.75 21.07
N THR A 221 -19.10 -9.25 22.27
CA THR A 221 -20.17 -9.49 23.22
C THR A 221 -20.94 -8.19 23.32
N THR A 222 -22.25 -8.32 23.14
CA THR A 222 -23.27 -7.28 23.23
C THR A 222 -22.99 -6.31 24.37
N CYS A 223 -22.71 -5.06 24.01
CA CYS A 223 -22.98 -3.88 24.83
C CYS A 223 -23.30 -2.77 23.84
N TRP A 224 -24.54 -2.80 23.34
CA TRP A 224 -25.50 -1.69 23.20
C TRP A 224 -26.87 -2.33 22.95
#